data_AF-A0A1Z8A0V1-F1
#
_entry.id   AF-A0A1Z8A0V1-F1
#
_cell.length_a   1.000
_cell.length_b   1.000
_cell.length_c   1.000
_cell.angle_alpha   90.00
_cell.angle_beta   90.00
_cell.angle_gamma   90.00
#
_symmetry.space_group_name_H-M   'P 1'
#
loop_
_entity.id
_entity.type
_entity.pdbx_description
1 polymer ?
#
loop_
_entity_poly.entity_id
_entity_poly.type
_entity_poly.pdbx_seq_one_letter_code
_entity_poly.pdbx_strand_id
1 'polypeptide(L)'
;MNSDTSNSVNKTDSPEIWAIHLLRTVVQERRLTKEFLASMEFSRARSALLDTSNQTDVENYWLALSYLGRAASVSKPAEKELKPIILDLISKGGPEFTALPDGEDRYYLAKALKFGSTEEIVVRAFKELVGEDVAEKARNVWLKIALDKSLSKEEFLKKVNAQLSDNADIEAMNADALARRMRRIGSTILEPLITSDIPSGTGYGIELKKFFTGPFGKQGPEDRDLRAAFSVEIVNSLHRIVRLNFSAGSDPAVYLIASDVKVWWVPASPPLQLEQAIRRLAKAGMEALHIFARQGVQNSPLRNALVQSTGADNIQNLARAITAEDSSLEENISHWLVTGRELEERRTTEAIDQLSSTRLDEYIGRLLVSSSGPEASSKSLTFAAERVEDLMPEEAAIVSMAAARLAQVNQWARAIARSRYVELVGERGDTISYDPAIHQGDDKLTIGSKVRVVTPGAFRSEPGRPKMLILKVEVSE
;
A
#
# COMPACT_ATOMS: atom_id res chain seq x y z
N MET A 1 -17.39 27.47 -67.92
CA MET A 1 -17.51 28.78 -67.23
C MET A 1 -17.59 28.47 -65.76
N ASN A 2 -16.45 28.56 -65.09
CA ASN A 2 -16.32 28.37 -63.65
C ASN A 2 -16.77 29.66 -62.97
N SER A 3 -17.76 29.57 -62.10
CA SER A 3 -18.10 30.65 -61.18
C SER A 3 -17.33 30.41 -59.88
N ASP A 4 -16.23 31.14 -59.74
CA ASP A 4 -15.52 31.38 -58.49
C ASP A 4 -16.47 32.01 -57.48
N THR A 5 -16.90 31.22 -56.48
CA THR A 5 -17.38 31.76 -55.21
C THR A 5 -16.18 31.97 -54.30
N SER A 6 -15.54 33.12 -54.47
CA SER A 6 -14.60 33.68 -53.51
C SER A 6 -15.35 33.99 -52.21
N ASN A 7 -15.05 33.24 -51.15
CA ASN A 7 -15.44 33.58 -49.78
C ASN A 7 -14.78 34.90 -49.40
N SER A 8 -15.61 35.93 -49.24
CA SER A 8 -15.22 37.22 -48.68
C SER A 8 -14.90 37.06 -47.19
N VAL A 9 -13.61 37.08 -46.85
CA VAL A 9 -13.12 37.24 -45.48
C VAL A 9 -13.57 38.61 -44.97
N ASN A 10 -14.42 38.64 -43.95
CA ASN A 10 -14.83 39.86 -43.25
C ASN A 10 -13.60 40.57 -42.68
N LYS A 11 -13.50 41.88 -42.92
CA LYS A 11 -12.32 42.72 -42.65
C LYS A 11 -12.39 43.42 -41.27
N THR A 12 -13.14 42.87 -40.31
CA THR A 12 -13.48 43.51 -39.03
C THR A 12 -13.13 42.70 -37.78
N ASP A 13 -12.45 41.56 -37.92
CA ASP A 13 -12.05 40.75 -36.77
C ASP A 13 -10.76 41.31 -36.14
N SER A 14 -10.68 41.28 -34.80
CA SER A 14 -9.46 41.68 -34.10
C SER A 14 -8.27 40.77 -34.52
N PRO A 15 -7.02 41.25 -34.43
CA PRO A 15 -5.84 40.46 -34.82
C PRO A 15 -5.77 39.08 -34.13
N GLU A 16 -6.25 39.00 -32.89
CA GLU A 16 -6.31 37.79 -32.08
C GLU A 16 -7.34 36.80 -32.64
N ILE A 17 -8.55 37.27 -32.95
CA ILE A 17 -9.63 36.46 -33.54
C ILE A 17 -9.19 35.91 -34.90
N TRP A 18 -8.53 36.72 -35.73
CA TRP A 18 -7.94 36.25 -36.98
C TRP A 18 -6.92 35.13 -36.75
N ALA A 19 -6.01 35.29 -35.79
CA ALA A 19 -4.98 34.29 -35.49
C ALA A 19 -5.59 32.97 -34.96
N ILE A 20 -6.63 33.06 -34.13
CA ILE A 20 -7.42 31.91 -33.66
C ILE A 20 -8.07 31.18 -34.84
N HIS A 21 -8.76 31.90 -35.72
CA HIS A 21 -9.39 31.33 -36.91
C HIS A 21 -8.38 30.69 -37.87
N LEU A 22 -7.22 31.33 -38.06
CA LEU A 22 -6.14 30.77 -38.86
C LEU A 22 -5.66 29.44 -38.28
N LEU A 23 -5.34 29.39 -36.98
CA LEU A 23 -4.89 28.15 -36.33
C LEU A 23 -5.94 27.03 -36.45
N ARG A 24 -7.21 27.36 -36.21
CA ARG A 24 -8.33 26.43 -36.41
C ARG A 24 -8.34 25.87 -37.83
N THR A 25 -8.29 26.75 -38.82
CA THR A 25 -8.38 26.39 -40.25
C THR A 25 -7.20 25.51 -40.66
N VAL A 26 -5.98 25.90 -40.30
CA VAL A 26 -4.76 25.15 -40.65
C VAL A 26 -4.73 23.77 -40.00
N VAL A 27 -5.23 23.64 -38.77
CA VAL A 27 -5.40 22.33 -38.11
C VAL A 27 -6.43 21.48 -38.84
N GLN A 28 -7.60 22.03 -39.17
CA GLN A 28 -8.68 21.31 -39.87
C GLN A 28 -8.24 20.85 -41.28
N GLU A 29 -7.54 21.71 -42.01
CA GLU A 29 -7.00 21.43 -43.34
C GLU A 29 -5.73 20.55 -43.31
N ARG A 30 -5.26 20.16 -42.11
CA ARG A 30 -4.02 19.38 -41.91
C ARG A 30 -2.77 20.03 -42.54
N ARG A 31 -2.75 21.36 -42.57
CA ARG A 31 -1.68 22.19 -43.17
C ARG A 31 -0.60 22.60 -42.17
N LEU A 32 -0.61 22.06 -40.96
CA LEU A 32 0.33 22.40 -39.90
C LEU A 32 1.69 21.70 -40.12
N THR A 33 2.35 22.05 -41.23
CA THR A 33 3.65 21.53 -41.67
C THR A 33 4.81 22.38 -41.14
N LYS A 34 6.05 21.89 -41.28
CA LYS A 34 7.25 22.68 -40.97
C LYS A 34 7.34 23.96 -41.79
N GLU A 35 6.90 23.92 -43.05
CA GLU A 35 6.88 25.07 -43.95
C GLU A 35 5.89 26.13 -43.47
N PHE A 36 4.69 25.72 -43.05
CA PHE A 36 3.72 26.65 -42.47
C PHE A 36 4.25 27.30 -41.19
N LEU A 37 4.84 26.52 -40.28
CA LEU A 37 5.42 27.05 -39.04
C LEU A 37 6.59 28.02 -39.29
N ALA A 38 7.28 27.90 -40.43
CA ALA A 38 8.34 28.83 -40.84
C ALA A 38 7.81 30.04 -41.66
N SER A 39 6.50 30.10 -41.93
CA SER A 39 5.93 31.13 -42.79
C SER A 39 5.79 32.49 -42.08
N MET A 40 5.76 33.56 -42.87
CA MET A 40 5.43 34.91 -42.39
C MET A 40 4.01 34.98 -41.84
N GLU A 41 3.09 34.18 -42.38
CA GLU A 41 1.70 34.10 -41.93
C GLU A 41 1.61 33.59 -40.49
N PHE A 42 2.30 32.49 -40.18
CA PHE A 42 2.39 31.96 -38.82
C PHE A 42 3.12 32.93 -37.88
N SER A 43 4.19 33.59 -38.34
CA SER A 43 4.90 34.60 -37.53
C SER A 43 3.97 35.75 -37.11
N ARG A 44 3.12 36.22 -38.02
CA ARG A 44 2.11 37.25 -37.73
C ARG A 44 1.05 36.76 -36.75
N ALA A 45 0.56 35.53 -36.93
CA ALA A 45 -0.40 34.91 -36.01
C ALA A 45 0.19 34.73 -34.61
N ARG A 46 1.46 34.32 -34.52
CA ARG A 46 2.19 34.20 -33.26
C ARG A 46 2.27 35.54 -32.54
N SER A 47 2.63 36.63 -33.21
CA SER A 47 2.66 37.96 -32.60
C SER A 47 1.28 38.36 -32.07
N ALA A 48 0.23 38.20 -32.88
CA ALA A 48 -1.13 38.51 -32.47
C ALA A 48 -1.60 37.68 -31.25
N LEU A 49 -1.21 36.41 -31.17
CA LEU A 49 -1.54 35.56 -30.02
C LEU A 49 -0.74 35.91 -28.77
N LEU A 50 0.50 36.38 -28.89
CA LEU A 50 1.28 36.86 -27.74
C LEU A 50 0.74 38.18 -27.19
N ASP A 51 0.15 39.00 -28.06
CA ASP A 51 -0.51 40.24 -27.69
C ASP A 51 -1.90 40.02 -27.07
N THR A 52 -2.44 38.78 -27.14
CA THR A 52 -3.71 38.41 -26.51
C THR A 52 -3.66 38.69 -25.01
N SER A 53 -4.42 39.69 -24.59
CA SER A 53 -4.47 40.12 -23.19
C SER A 53 -5.61 39.43 -22.43
N ASN A 54 -5.44 39.30 -21.12
CA ASN A 54 -6.49 38.83 -20.22
C ASN A 54 -7.63 39.85 -19.99
N GLN A 55 -7.60 41.02 -20.65
CA GLN A 55 -8.51 42.14 -20.36
C GLN A 55 -9.62 42.36 -21.39
N THR A 56 -9.54 41.80 -22.59
CA THR A 56 -10.38 42.28 -23.71
C THR A 56 -11.47 41.31 -24.18
N ASP A 57 -11.32 39.99 -23.98
CA ASP A 57 -12.39 39.01 -24.18
C ASP A 57 -12.03 37.66 -23.51
N VAL A 58 -12.75 37.31 -22.44
CA VAL A 58 -12.48 36.12 -21.63
C VAL A 58 -12.64 34.83 -22.44
N GLU A 59 -13.65 34.77 -23.31
CA GLU A 59 -13.94 33.56 -24.09
C GLU A 59 -12.85 33.34 -25.14
N ASN A 60 -12.43 34.40 -25.83
CA ASN A 60 -11.36 34.31 -26.84
C ASN A 60 -10.02 33.89 -26.23
N TYR A 61 -9.70 34.30 -25.01
CA TYR A 61 -8.49 33.85 -24.33
C TYR A 61 -8.47 32.31 -24.15
N TRP A 62 -9.55 31.75 -23.61
CA TRP A 62 -9.65 30.30 -23.40
C TRP A 62 -9.70 29.52 -24.71
N LEU A 63 -10.38 30.09 -25.71
CA LEU A 63 -10.46 29.52 -27.05
C LEU A 63 -9.10 29.52 -27.75
N ALA A 64 -8.30 30.59 -27.61
CA ALA A 64 -6.94 30.68 -28.11
C ALA A 64 -6.06 29.57 -27.51
N LEU A 65 -6.08 29.40 -26.19
CA LEU A 65 -5.36 28.32 -25.51
C LEU A 65 -5.82 26.94 -25.99
N SER A 66 -7.12 26.75 -26.21
CA SER A 66 -7.65 25.50 -26.76
C SER A 66 -7.09 25.19 -28.15
N TYR A 67 -7.14 26.15 -29.09
CA TYR A 67 -6.63 25.94 -30.44
C TYR A 67 -5.10 25.78 -30.48
N LEU A 68 -4.37 26.49 -29.62
CA LEU A 68 -2.94 26.27 -29.44
C LEU A 68 -2.65 24.86 -28.93
N GLY A 69 -3.42 24.36 -27.94
CA GLY A 69 -3.32 22.98 -27.46
C GLY A 69 -3.66 21.95 -28.53
N ARG A 70 -4.64 22.25 -29.39
CA ARG A 70 -5.02 21.43 -30.54
C ARG A 70 -3.90 21.36 -31.56
N ALA A 71 -3.37 22.49 -31.97
CA ALA A 71 -2.27 22.60 -32.91
C ALA A 71 -0.98 21.93 -32.38
N ALA A 72 -0.65 22.14 -31.09
CA ALA A 72 0.49 21.50 -30.44
C ALA A 72 0.34 19.96 -30.38
N SER A 73 -0.89 19.44 -30.35
CA SER A 73 -1.15 18.00 -30.35
C SER A 73 -0.99 17.31 -31.70
N VAL A 74 -0.82 18.07 -32.81
CA VAL A 74 -0.75 17.49 -34.16
C VAL A 74 0.57 16.78 -34.43
N SER A 75 1.70 17.34 -33.96
CA SER A 75 3.04 16.76 -34.20
C SER A 75 4.08 17.27 -33.20
N LYS A 76 5.18 16.53 -33.03
CA LYS A 76 6.31 16.93 -32.17
C LYS A 76 6.95 18.28 -32.56
N PRO A 77 7.17 18.58 -33.86
CA PRO A 77 7.61 19.91 -34.27
C PRO A 77 6.63 21.02 -33.89
N ALA A 78 5.33 20.80 -34.07
CA ALA A 78 4.31 21.78 -33.69
C ALA A 78 4.29 22.03 -32.17
N GLU A 79 4.36 20.96 -31.38
CA GLU A 79 4.48 21.04 -29.92
C GLU A 79 5.67 21.92 -29.50
N LYS A 80 6.83 21.73 -30.14
CA LYS A 80 8.05 22.49 -29.83
C LYS A 80 7.90 23.99 -30.08
N GLU A 81 7.25 24.39 -31.18
CA GLU A 81 7.08 25.81 -31.52
C GLU A 81 5.95 26.48 -30.74
N LEU A 82 4.87 25.76 -30.43
CA LEU A 82 3.67 26.32 -29.81
C LEU A 82 3.72 26.31 -28.28
N LYS A 83 4.42 25.34 -27.68
CA LYS A 83 4.54 25.25 -26.21
C LYS A 83 5.08 26.54 -25.57
N PRO A 84 6.12 27.22 -26.10
CA PRO A 84 6.57 28.51 -25.55
C PRO A 84 5.48 29.59 -25.55
N ILE A 85 4.63 29.63 -26.58
CA ILE A 85 3.52 30.60 -26.67
C ILE A 85 2.46 30.29 -25.60
N ILE A 86 2.11 29.01 -25.45
CA ILE A 86 1.16 28.56 -24.43
C ILE A 86 1.66 28.93 -23.02
N LEU A 87 2.94 28.67 -22.74
CA LEU A 87 3.55 28.98 -21.45
C LEU A 87 3.58 30.49 -21.17
N ASP A 88 3.89 31.30 -22.18
CA ASP A 88 3.87 32.76 -22.06
C ASP A 88 2.46 33.25 -21.68
N LEU A 89 1.43 32.79 -22.39
CA LEU A 89 0.04 33.12 -22.10
C LEU A 89 -0.39 32.71 -20.69
N ILE A 90 -0.02 31.50 -20.25
CA ILE A 90 -0.30 31.02 -18.90
C ILE A 90 0.42 31.90 -17.86
N SER A 91 1.67 32.29 -18.12
CA SER A 91 2.49 33.05 -17.16
C SER A 91 1.98 34.48 -16.90
N LYS A 92 1.22 35.05 -17.85
CA LYS A 92 0.61 36.39 -17.71
C LYS A 92 -0.60 36.42 -16.78
N GLY A 93 -1.07 35.26 -16.32
CA GLY A 93 -2.31 35.11 -15.56
C GLY A 93 -3.53 35.18 -16.49
N GLY A 94 -4.39 34.17 -16.41
CA GLY A 94 -5.62 34.12 -17.21
C GLY A 94 -6.73 34.99 -16.62
N PRO A 95 -7.74 35.37 -17.43
CA PRO A 95 -8.99 35.92 -16.91
C PRO A 95 -9.72 34.88 -16.04
N GLU A 96 -10.87 35.25 -15.46
CA GLU A 96 -11.73 34.27 -14.80
C GLU A 96 -12.10 33.13 -15.78
N PHE A 97 -12.07 31.89 -15.30
CA PHE A 97 -12.30 30.74 -16.15
C PHE A 97 -13.77 30.66 -16.59
N THR A 98 -13.98 30.54 -17.89
CA THR A 98 -15.28 30.23 -18.49
C THR A 98 -15.17 28.88 -19.21
N ALA A 99 -16.06 27.94 -18.87
CA ALA A 99 -16.06 26.64 -19.52
C ALA A 99 -16.45 26.79 -21.00
N LEU A 100 -15.60 26.29 -21.90
CA LEU A 100 -15.89 26.29 -23.33
C LEU A 100 -17.09 25.36 -23.62
N PRO A 101 -18.01 25.74 -24.53
CA PRO A 101 -19.24 24.98 -24.77
C PRO A 101 -18.97 23.61 -25.42
N ASP A 102 -17.97 23.52 -26.29
CA ASP A 102 -17.61 22.30 -27.01
C ASP A 102 -16.65 21.39 -26.21
N GLY A 103 -16.93 20.09 -26.22
CA GLY A 103 -16.13 19.10 -25.47
C GLY A 103 -14.75 18.82 -26.07
N GLU A 104 -14.58 18.97 -27.39
CA GLU A 104 -13.27 18.88 -28.03
C GLU A 104 -12.40 20.09 -27.63
N ASP A 105 -13.01 21.28 -27.60
CA ASP A 105 -12.32 22.49 -27.18
C ASP A 105 -11.90 22.43 -25.70
N ARG A 106 -12.75 21.90 -24.79
CA ARG A 106 -12.35 21.66 -23.39
C ARG A 106 -11.20 20.65 -23.27
N TYR A 107 -11.18 19.62 -24.10
CA TYR A 107 -10.09 18.63 -24.12
C TYR A 107 -8.75 19.24 -24.53
N TYR A 108 -8.73 20.05 -25.59
CA TYR A 108 -7.49 20.68 -26.04
C TYR A 108 -7.06 21.85 -25.15
N LEU A 109 -7.99 22.54 -24.51
CA LEU A 109 -7.69 23.48 -23.44
C LEU A 109 -6.97 22.78 -22.27
N ALA A 110 -7.50 21.66 -21.78
CA ALA A 110 -6.86 20.87 -20.73
C ALA A 110 -5.43 20.43 -21.14
N LYS A 111 -5.24 20.07 -22.41
CA LYS A 111 -3.90 19.73 -22.93
C LYS A 111 -2.95 20.92 -22.96
N ALA A 112 -3.42 22.10 -23.35
CA ALA A 112 -2.61 23.31 -23.33
C ALA A 112 -2.19 23.63 -21.88
N LEU A 113 -3.13 23.60 -20.95
CA LEU A 113 -2.88 23.89 -19.54
C LEU A 113 -1.99 22.84 -18.87
N LYS A 114 -1.95 21.61 -19.37
CA LYS A 114 -0.99 20.58 -18.93
C LYS A 114 0.48 21.00 -19.12
N PHE A 115 0.78 21.90 -20.06
CA PHE A 115 2.15 22.42 -20.19
C PHE A 115 2.56 23.30 -19.00
N GLY A 116 1.60 23.97 -18.36
CA GLY A 116 1.81 24.78 -17.18
C GLY A 116 1.78 23.94 -15.89
N SER A 117 2.27 24.55 -14.80
CA SER A 117 2.29 23.92 -13.48
C SER A 117 2.00 24.91 -12.35
N THR A 118 1.22 25.95 -12.63
CA THR A 118 0.80 26.93 -11.62
C THR A 118 -0.22 26.29 -10.68
N GLU A 119 -0.28 26.77 -9.43
CA GLU A 119 -1.25 26.28 -8.44
C GLU A 119 -2.69 26.45 -8.92
N GLU A 120 -2.99 27.57 -9.60
CA GLU A 120 -4.31 27.85 -10.19
C GLU A 120 -4.75 26.78 -11.19
N ILE A 121 -3.83 26.28 -12.03
CA ILE A 121 -4.12 25.20 -12.99
C ILE A 121 -4.45 23.90 -12.25
N VAL A 122 -3.77 23.63 -11.14
CA VAL A 122 -4.03 22.42 -10.33
C VAL A 122 -5.39 22.51 -9.65
N VAL A 123 -5.71 23.65 -9.03
CA VAL A 123 -7.03 23.91 -8.44
C VAL A 123 -8.12 23.76 -9.50
N ARG A 124 -7.91 24.34 -10.69
CA ARG A 124 -8.81 24.19 -11.84
C ARG A 124 -8.96 22.73 -12.25
N ALA A 125 -7.88 21.98 -12.33
CA ALA A 125 -7.91 20.58 -12.73
C ALA A 125 -8.79 19.75 -11.78
N PHE A 126 -8.74 19.97 -10.47
CA PHE A 126 -9.66 19.31 -9.54
C PHE A 126 -11.12 19.73 -9.76
N LYS A 127 -11.38 21.03 -9.97
CA LYS A 127 -12.73 21.55 -10.24
C LYS A 127 -13.33 20.94 -11.51
N GLU A 128 -12.59 20.95 -12.62
CA GLU A 128 -13.06 20.40 -13.91
C GLU A 128 -13.07 18.87 -13.94
N LEU A 129 -12.20 18.20 -13.17
CA LEU A 129 -12.24 16.74 -13.00
C LEU A 129 -13.60 16.30 -12.43
N VAL A 130 -14.11 17.04 -11.44
CA VAL A 130 -15.42 16.78 -10.83
C VAL A 130 -16.55 17.38 -11.65
N GLY A 131 -16.36 18.56 -12.26
CA GLY A 131 -17.36 19.37 -12.95
C GLY A 131 -17.67 18.98 -14.40
N GLU A 132 -16.75 18.34 -15.12
CA GLU A 132 -16.99 17.91 -16.50
C GLU A 132 -18.08 16.83 -16.57
N ASP A 133 -19.12 17.03 -17.39
CA ASP A 133 -20.24 16.07 -17.51
C ASP A 133 -20.13 15.15 -18.72
N VAL A 134 -19.67 15.66 -19.87
CA VAL A 134 -19.81 14.96 -21.17
C VAL A 134 -18.46 14.69 -21.84
N ALA A 135 -17.44 15.52 -21.61
CA ALA A 135 -16.14 15.38 -22.28
C ALA A 135 -15.17 14.48 -21.49
N GLU A 136 -15.39 13.16 -21.52
CA GLU A 136 -14.54 12.15 -20.85
C GLU A 136 -13.05 12.27 -21.21
N LYS A 137 -12.74 12.65 -22.45
CA LYS A 137 -11.35 12.89 -22.88
C LYS A 137 -10.71 14.07 -22.14
N ALA A 138 -11.47 15.16 -21.94
CA ALA A 138 -11.01 16.31 -21.17
C ALA A 138 -10.79 15.93 -19.71
N ARG A 139 -11.75 15.23 -19.10
CA ARG A 139 -11.66 14.75 -17.71
C ARG A 139 -10.39 13.92 -17.46
N ASN A 140 -10.01 13.05 -18.41
CA ASN A 140 -8.78 12.27 -18.33
C ASN A 140 -7.49 13.13 -18.36
N VAL A 141 -7.50 14.29 -19.02
CA VAL A 141 -6.36 15.20 -19.01
C VAL A 141 -6.30 15.95 -17.69
N TRP A 142 -7.44 16.42 -17.19
CA TRP A 142 -7.55 17.05 -15.87
C TRP A 142 -7.10 16.12 -14.74
N LEU A 143 -7.51 14.85 -14.79
CA LEU A 143 -7.03 13.82 -13.87
C LEU A 143 -5.51 13.74 -13.84
N LYS A 144 -4.86 13.73 -15.01
CA LYS A 144 -3.39 13.65 -15.07
C LYS A 144 -2.75 14.88 -14.43
N ILE A 145 -3.26 16.08 -14.71
CA ILE A 145 -2.74 17.32 -14.09
C ILE A 145 -2.89 17.26 -12.57
N ALA A 146 -4.06 16.84 -12.07
CA ALA A 146 -4.35 16.74 -10.65
C ALA A 146 -3.48 15.67 -9.95
N LEU A 147 -3.33 14.51 -10.58
CA LEU A 147 -2.57 13.37 -10.04
C LEU A 147 -1.06 13.64 -10.03
N ASP A 148 -0.52 14.23 -11.11
CA ASP A 148 0.90 14.60 -11.24
C ASP A 148 1.36 15.59 -10.14
N LYS A 149 0.42 16.24 -9.46
CA LYS A 149 0.66 17.25 -8.41
C LYS A 149 0.21 16.83 -7.01
N SER A 150 -0.25 15.59 -6.85
CA SER A 150 -0.67 15.06 -5.56
C SER A 150 0.48 14.28 -4.91
N LEU A 151 0.72 14.51 -3.61
CA LEU A 151 1.78 13.81 -2.88
C LEU A 151 1.32 12.42 -2.41
N SER A 152 0.03 12.22 -2.23
CA SER A 152 -0.56 10.93 -1.83
C SER A 152 -1.97 10.73 -2.41
N LYS A 153 -2.42 9.47 -2.43
CA LYS A 153 -3.79 9.11 -2.85
C LYS A 153 -4.84 9.72 -1.92
N GLU A 154 -4.54 9.82 -0.63
CA GLU A 154 -5.33 10.54 0.37
C GLU A 154 -5.49 12.02 0.01
N GLU A 155 -4.38 12.73 -0.24
CA GLU A 155 -4.44 14.16 -0.57
C GLU A 155 -5.25 14.41 -1.84
N PHE A 156 -5.02 13.58 -2.86
CA PHE A 156 -5.78 13.61 -4.10
C PHE A 156 -7.29 13.46 -3.85
N LEU A 157 -7.70 12.40 -3.13
CA LEU A 157 -9.11 12.16 -2.86
C LEU A 157 -9.72 13.24 -1.96
N LYS A 158 -8.96 13.79 -1.00
CA LYS A 158 -9.41 14.90 -0.16
C LYS A 158 -9.76 16.13 -1.00
N LYS A 159 -8.94 16.46 -1.99
CA LYS A 159 -9.22 17.57 -2.93
C LYS A 159 -10.42 17.26 -3.82
N VAL A 160 -10.56 16.03 -4.32
CA VAL A 160 -11.75 15.60 -5.09
C VAL A 160 -13.02 15.69 -4.24
N ASN A 161 -12.98 15.20 -3.00
CA ASN A 161 -14.11 15.25 -2.06
C ASN A 161 -14.51 16.68 -1.72
N ALA A 162 -13.55 17.59 -1.56
CA ALA A 162 -13.83 19.01 -1.39
C ALA A 162 -14.57 19.58 -2.60
N GLN A 163 -14.09 19.32 -3.82
CA GLN A 163 -14.78 19.78 -5.04
C GLN A 163 -16.15 19.14 -5.25
N LEU A 164 -16.37 17.90 -4.79
CA LEU A 164 -17.70 17.29 -4.79
C LEU A 164 -18.66 18.00 -3.83
N SER A 165 -18.15 18.44 -2.68
CA SER A 165 -18.95 19.11 -1.64
C SER A 165 -19.27 20.56 -2.00
N ASP A 166 -18.33 21.25 -2.65
CA ASP A 166 -18.45 22.67 -3.00
C ASP A 166 -19.21 22.92 -4.32
N ASN A 167 -19.62 21.86 -5.03
CA ASN A 167 -20.26 21.98 -6.33
C ASN A 167 -21.79 22.04 -6.21
N ALA A 168 -22.35 23.25 -6.39
CA ALA A 168 -23.78 23.51 -6.31
C ALA A 168 -24.63 22.66 -7.27
N ASP A 169 -24.12 22.35 -8.48
CA ASP A 169 -24.85 21.51 -9.43
C ASP A 169 -24.98 20.08 -8.91
N ILE A 170 -23.95 19.57 -8.23
CA ILE A 170 -23.92 18.25 -7.60
C ILE A 170 -24.82 18.23 -6.37
N GLU A 171 -24.78 19.29 -5.55
CA GLU A 171 -25.64 19.45 -4.37
C GLU A 171 -27.13 19.43 -4.74
N ALA A 172 -27.49 20.02 -5.89
CA ALA A 172 -28.86 20.05 -6.38
C ALA A 172 -29.33 18.72 -7.02
N MET A 173 -28.44 17.73 -7.22
CA MET A 173 -28.81 16.45 -7.84
C MET A 173 -29.62 15.58 -6.88
N ASN A 174 -30.62 14.88 -7.40
CA ASN A 174 -31.20 13.75 -6.68
C ASN A 174 -30.21 12.57 -6.58
N ALA A 175 -30.50 11.62 -5.70
CA ALA A 175 -29.60 10.51 -5.42
C ALA A 175 -29.27 9.66 -6.67
N ASP A 176 -30.18 9.51 -7.62
CA ASP A 176 -29.95 8.72 -8.84
C ASP A 176 -29.03 9.43 -9.84
N ALA A 177 -29.25 10.72 -10.07
CA ALA A 177 -28.39 11.55 -10.92
C ALA A 177 -26.98 11.64 -10.32
N LEU A 178 -26.89 11.82 -9.00
CA LEU A 178 -25.65 11.80 -8.25
C LEU A 178 -24.91 10.46 -8.39
N ALA A 179 -25.61 9.33 -8.29
CA ALA A 179 -25.02 8.01 -8.48
C ALA A 179 -24.42 7.84 -9.88
N ARG A 180 -25.15 8.24 -10.92
CA ARG A 180 -24.64 8.22 -12.30
C ARG A 180 -23.44 9.15 -12.47
N ARG A 181 -23.45 10.31 -11.81
CA ARG A 181 -22.31 11.24 -11.80
C ARG A 181 -21.09 10.63 -11.13
N MET A 182 -21.25 10.05 -9.95
CA MET A 182 -20.18 9.39 -9.20
C MET A 182 -19.61 8.18 -9.94
N ARG A 183 -20.42 7.41 -10.67
CA ARG A 183 -19.93 6.34 -11.56
C ARG A 183 -19.02 6.87 -12.66
N ARG A 184 -19.41 7.97 -13.33
CA ARG A 184 -18.59 8.59 -14.37
C ARG A 184 -17.25 9.10 -13.82
N ILE A 185 -17.30 9.84 -12.71
CA ILE A 185 -16.09 10.32 -12.03
C ILE A 185 -15.21 9.14 -11.59
N GLY A 186 -15.79 8.15 -10.93
CA GLY A 186 -15.11 6.93 -10.48
C GLY A 186 -14.45 6.15 -11.62
N SER A 187 -15.14 5.99 -12.75
CA SER A 187 -14.61 5.30 -13.93
C SER A 187 -13.37 5.98 -14.52
N THR A 188 -13.24 7.30 -14.34
CA THR A 188 -12.05 8.06 -14.76
C THR A 188 -10.94 7.96 -13.72
N ILE A 189 -11.26 8.08 -12.43
CA ILE A 189 -10.27 8.25 -11.35
C ILE A 189 -9.72 6.93 -10.83
N LEU A 190 -10.57 5.91 -10.63
CA LEU A 190 -10.21 4.76 -9.81
C LEU A 190 -9.05 3.96 -10.39
N GLU A 191 -9.05 3.73 -11.70
CA GLU A 191 -8.00 2.95 -12.34
C GLU A 191 -6.63 3.64 -12.24
N PRO A 192 -6.46 4.89 -12.70
CA PRO A 192 -5.19 5.59 -12.56
C PRO A 192 -4.76 5.77 -11.09
N LEU A 193 -5.70 5.98 -10.17
CA LEU A 193 -5.38 6.10 -8.75
C LEU A 193 -4.85 4.78 -8.18
N ILE A 194 -5.46 3.64 -8.55
CA ILE A 194 -5.01 2.30 -8.13
C ILE A 194 -3.60 2.01 -8.66
N THR A 195 -3.36 2.25 -9.94
CA THR A 195 -2.10 1.89 -10.62
C THR A 195 -0.98 2.92 -10.46
N SER A 196 -1.27 4.08 -9.86
CA SER A 196 -0.25 5.11 -9.61
C SER A 196 0.72 4.72 -8.49
N ASP A 197 1.97 5.16 -8.64
CA ASP A 197 3.07 4.95 -7.69
C ASP A 197 3.05 5.90 -6.48
N ILE A 198 2.13 6.87 -6.45
CA ILE A 198 2.01 7.78 -5.29
C ILE A 198 1.59 6.98 -4.05
N PRO A 199 2.13 7.29 -2.86
CA PRO A 199 1.80 6.57 -1.63
C PRO A 199 0.32 6.77 -1.25
N SER A 200 -0.28 5.80 -0.55
CA SER A 200 -1.69 5.87 -0.16
C SER A 200 -1.98 7.07 0.76
N GLY A 201 -1.11 7.33 1.75
CA GLY A 201 -1.44 8.20 2.89
C GLY A 201 -2.15 7.41 4.01
N THR A 202 -2.16 7.96 5.22
CA THR A 202 -2.73 7.28 6.41
C THR A 202 -4.25 7.38 6.46
N GLY A 203 -4.83 8.40 5.83
CA GLY A 203 -6.28 8.64 5.75
C GLY A 203 -6.93 8.12 4.46
N TYR A 204 -6.23 7.29 3.66
CA TYR A 204 -6.73 6.88 2.34
C TYR A 204 -8.09 6.18 2.38
N GLY A 205 -8.31 5.22 3.28
CA GLY A 205 -9.59 4.54 3.41
C GLY A 205 -10.73 5.45 3.89
N ILE A 206 -10.41 6.47 4.70
CA ILE A 206 -11.37 7.48 5.14
C ILE A 206 -11.83 8.33 3.96
N GLU A 207 -10.89 8.78 3.12
CA GLU A 207 -11.22 9.59 1.94
C GLU A 207 -11.92 8.77 0.85
N LEU A 208 -11.60 7.47 0.70
CA LEU A 208 -12.38 6.54 -0.13
C LEU A 208 -13.82 6.39 0.37
N LYS A 209 -14.02 6.27 1.68
CA LYS A 209 -15.35 6.18 2.27
C LYS A 209 -16.14 7.45 2.01
N LYS A 210 -15.55 8.63 2.24
CA LYS A 210 -16.16 9.91 1.89
C LYS A 210 -16.51 10.00 0.41
N PHE A 211 -15.64 9.52 -0.48
CA PHE A 211 -15.90 9.53 -1.92
C PHE A 211 -17.09 8.62 -2.29
N PHE A 212 -17.10 7.36 -1.84
CA PHE A 212 -18.11 6.40 -2.29
C PHE A 212 -19.48 6.55 -1.62
N THR A 213 -19.51 6.78 -0.30
CA THR A 213 -20.76 6.72 0.48
C THR A 213 -21.14 8.05 1.10
N GLY A 214 -20.20 8.98 1.24
CA GLY A 214 -20.44 10.33 1.77
C GLY A 214 -21.63 11.05 1.12
N PRO A 215 -21.74 11.09 -0.22
CA PRO A 215 -22.80 11.86 -0.88
C PRO A 215 -24.22 11.30 -0.73
N PHE A 216 -24.39 10.04 -0.30
CA PHE A 216 -25.69 9.33 -0.37
C PHE A 216 -26.36 9.09 0.99
N GLY A 217 -25.71 9.45 2.10
CA GLY A 217 -26.21 9.18 3.44
C GLY A 217 -26.56 7.68 3.64
N LYS A 218 -27.71 7.42 4.29
CA LYS A 218 -28.12 6.05 4.67
C LYS A 218 -28.99 5.32 3.64
N GLN A 219 -29.54 6.00 2.63
CA GLN A 219 -30.54 5.40 1.74
C GLN A 219 -29.97 5.01 0.37
N GLY A 220 -28.87 5.62 -0.07
CA GLY A 220 -28.32 5.34 -1.40
C GLY A 220 -29.16 5.94 -2.55
N PRO A 221 -28.90 5.53 -3.79
CA PRO A 221 -29.75 5.83 -4.95
C PRO A 221 -31.19 5.35 -4.75
N GLU A 222 -32.19 6.07 -5.25
CA GLU A 222 -33.61 5.73 -5.10
C GLU A 222 -34.00 4.55 -6.00
N ASP A 223 -33.58 4.57 -7.26
CA ASP A 223 -33.81 3.49 -8.21
C ASP A 223 -33.11 2.19 -7.78
N ARG A 224 -33.88 1.11 -7.69
CA ARG A 224 -33.42 -0.16 -7.13
C ARG A 224 -32.34 -0.82 -8.00
N ASP A 225 -32.49 -0.77 -9.32
CA ASP A 225 -31.57 -1.41 -10.25
C ASP A 225 -30.25 -0.64 -10.33
N LEU A 226 -30.33 0.70 -10.35
CA LEU A 226 -29.18 1.58 -10.23
C LEU A 226 -28.47 1.39 -8.90
N ARG A 227 -29.19 1.33 -7.78
CA ARG A 227 -28.64 1.03 -6.45
C ARG A 227 -27.89 -0.30 -6.45
N ALA A 228 -28.48 -1.35 -7.03
CA ALA A 228 -27.84 -2.67 -7.15
C ALA A 228 -26.54 -2.61 -7.95
N ALA A 229 -26.60 -2.07 -9.17
CA ALA A 229 -25.45 -1.99 -10.06
C ALA A 229 -24.33 -1.13 -9.45
N PHE A 230 -24.67 0.02 -8.87
CA PHE A 230 -23.70 0.92 -8.26
C PHE A 230 -23.06 0.33 -7.01
N SER A 231 -23.85 -0.29 -6.12
CA SER A 231 -23.34 -0.97 -4.93
C SER A 231 -22.31 -2.04 -5.28
N VAL A 232 -22.60 -2.85 -6.30
CA VAL A 232 -21.68 -3.91 -6.78
C VAL A 232 -20.41 -3.30 -7.38
N GLU A 233 -20.52 -2.22 -8.15
CA GLU A 233 -19.38 -1.51 -8.73
C GLU A 233 -18.45 -0.93 -7.66
N ILE A 234 -19.01 -0.33 -6.60
CA ILE A 234 -18.25 0.15 -5.44
C ILE A 234 -17.46 -1.00 -4.82
N VAL A 235 -18.12 -2.08 -4.41
CA VAL A 235 -17.47 -3.18 -3.70
C VAL A 235 -16.42 -3.89 -4.57
N ASN A 236 -16.67 -4.03 -5.88
CA ASN A 236 -15.67 -4.57 -6.80
C ASN A 236 -14.45 -3.65 -6.94
N SER A 237 -14.66 -2.32 -6.93
CA SER A 237 -13.56 -1.35 -6.93
C SER A 237 -12.73 -1.44 -5.65
N LEU A 238 -13.38 -1.56 -4.48
CA LEU A 238 -12.70 -1.79 -3.20
C LEU A 238 -11.88 -3.08 -3.22
N HIS A 239 -12.46 -4.17 -3.72
CA HIS A 239 -11.75 -5.44 -3.84
C HIS A 239 -10.50 -5.32 -4.73
N ARG A 240 -10.57 -4.53 -5.81
CA ARG A 240 -9.41 -4.26 -6.66
C ARG A 240 -8.36 -3.41 -5.93
N ILE A 241 -8.79 -2.38 -5.20
CA ILE A 241 -7.91 -1.52 -4.40
C ILE A 241 -7.13 -2.35 -3.38
N VAL A 242 -7.80 -3.17 -2.56
CA VAL A 242 -7.12 -3.94 -1.50
C VAL A 242 -6.18 -5.01 -2.04
N ARG A 243 -6.45 -5.55 -3.25
CA ARG A 243 -5.57 -6.54 -3.89
C ARG A 243 -4.28 -5.95 -4.45
N LEU A 244 -4.32 -4.69 -4.86
CA LEU A 244 -3.17 -4.02 -5.51
C LEU A 244 -2.42 -3.10 -4.54
N ASN A 245 -2.99 -2.82 -3.37
CA ASN A 245 -2.44 -1.88 -2.40
C ASN A 245 -2.57 -2.44 -0.98
N PHE A 246 -1.47 -2.97 -0.46
CA PHE A 246 -1.44 -3.58 0.87
C PHE A 246 -1.86 -2.61 1.98
N SER A 247 -1.41 -1.34 1.93
CA SER A 247 -1.80 -0.33 2.92
C SER A 247 -3.31 -0.15 2.98
N ALA A 248 -3.98 -0.12 1.82
CA ALA A 248 -5.44 -0.06 1.74
C ALA A 248 -6.11 -1.37 2.22
N GLY A 249 -5.50 -2.53 1.94
CA GLY A 249 -5.98 -3.83 2.44
C GLY A 249 -5.84 -4.01 3.95
N SER A 250 -4.93 -3.29 4.59
CA SER A 250 -4.81 -3.26 6.05
C SER A 250 -5.68 -2.21 6.74
N ASP A 251 -6.30 -1.30 5.99
CA ASP A 251 -7.08 -0.17 6.52
C ASP A 251 -8.53 -0.59 6.81
N PRO A 252 -8.98 -0.58 8.08
CA PRO A 252 -10.36 -0.92 8.45
C PRO A 252 -11.41 -0.07 7.74
N ALA A 253 -11.13 1.20 7.45
CA ALA A 253 -12.09 2.13 6.87
C ALA A 253 -12.56 1.69 5.48
N VAL A 254 -11.70 1.02 4.71
CA VAL A 254 -12.03 0.49 3.37
C VAL A 254 -13.14 -0.56 3.44
N TYR A 255 -13.11 -1.44 4.44
CA TYR A 255 -14.12 -2.49 4.62
C TYR A 255 -15.44 -1.95 5.16
N LEU A 256 -15.41 -0.88 5.95
CA LEU A 256 -16.62 -0.22 6.45
C LEU A 256 -17.48 0.38 5.31
N ILE A 257 -16.89 0.70 4.16
CA ILE A 257 -17.63 1.16 2.97
C ILE A 257 -18.64 0.10 2.52
N ALA A 258 -18.26 -1.19 2.54
CA ALA A 258 -19.18 -2.27 2.20
C ALA A 258 -20.33 -2.39 3.22
N SER A 259 -20.08 -2.08 4.49
CA SER A 259 -21.12 -1.99 5.51
C SER A 259 -22.09 -0.83 5.22
N ASP A 260 -21.58 0.35 4.90
CA ASP A 260 -22.40 1.52 4.56
C ASP A 260 -23.28 1.25 3.35
N VAL A 261 -22.72 0.62 2.30
CA VAL A 261 -23.47 0.23 1.10
C VAL A 261 -24.56 -0.80 1.41
N LYS A 262 -24.34 -1.72 2.36
CA LYS A 262 -25.39 -2.65 2.82
C LYS A 262 -26.54 -1.92 3.52
N VAL A 263 -26.27 -0.83 4.24
CA VAL A 263 -27.31 -0.05 4.95
C VAL A 263 -28.34 0.53 3.97
N TRP A 264 -27.94 0.84 2.73
CA TRP A 264 -28.85 1.32 1.67
C TRP A 264 -29.98 0.34 1.32
N TRP A 265 -29.88 -0.92 1.77
CA TRP A 265 -30.89 -1.94 1.50
C TRP A 265 -31.88 -2.11 2.64
N VAL A 266 -31.59 -1.61 3.86
CA VAL A 266 -32.47 -1.78 5.02
C VAL A 266 -33.81 -1.06 4.79
N PRO A 267 -34.99 -1.70 5.04
CA PRO A 267 -35.18 -3.01 5.69
C PRO A 267 -35.19 -4.23 4.75
N ALA A 268 -35.04 -4.04 3.45
CA ALA A 268 -34.92 -5.13 2.48
C ALA A 268 -33.54 -5.83 2.58
N SER A 269 -33.46 -7.02 1.99
CA SER A 269 -32.19 -7.73 1.84
C SER A 269 -31.41 -7.22 0.63
N PRO A 270 -30.06 -7.14 0.70
CA PRO A 270 -29.24 -6.78 -0.45
C PRO A 270 -29.34 -7.85 -1.56
N PRO A 271 -29.08 -7.49 -2.82
CA PRO A 271 -29.05 -8.47 -3.91
C PRO A 271 -27.89 -9.46 -3.74
N LEU A 272 -28.10 -10.71 -4.15
CA LEU A 272 -27.12 -11.80 -4.02
C LEU A 272 -25.75 -11.44 -4.61
N GLN A 273 -25.72 -10.72 -5.74
CA GLN A 273 -24.49 -10.29 -6.41
C GLN A 273 -23.65 -9.36 -5.52
N LEU A 274 -24.31 -8.47 -4.76
CA LEU A 274 -23.65 -7.59 -3.79
C LEU A 274 -23.10 -8.41 -2.62
N GLU A 275 -23.89 -9.34 -2.07
CA GLU A 275 -23.40 -10.21 -0.99
C GLU A 275 -22.18 -11.03 -1.41
N GLN A 276 -22.18 -11.57 -2.63
CA GLN A 276 -21.03 -12.28 -3.20
C GLN A 276 -19.82 -11.35 -3.36
N ALA A 277 -20.01 -10.12 -3.84
CA ALA A 277 -18.94 -9.13 -3.95
C ALA A 277 -18.33 -8.81 -2.58
N ILE A 278 -19.16 -8.62 -1.55
CA ILE A 278 -18.71 -8.33 -0.18
C ILE A 278 -17.94 -9.52 0.40
N ARG A 279 -18.39 -10.76 0.19
CA ARG A 279 -17.64 -11.97 0.61
C ARG A 279 -16.26 -12.05 -0.05
N ARG A 280 -16.13 -11.69 -1.33
CA ARG A 280 -14.82 -11.63 -2.02
C ARG A 280 -13.90 -10.56 -1.42
N LEU A 281 -14.45 -9.37 -1.15
CA LEU A 281 -13.71 -8.30 -0.47
C LEU A 281 -13.25 -8.77 0.93
N ALA A 282 -14.12 -9.41 1.69
CA ALA A 282 -13.81 -9.93 3.01
C ALA A 282 -12.71 -10.99 2.99
N LYS A 283 -12.72 -11.89 1.99
CA LYS A 283 -11.64 -12.87 1.79
C LYS A 283 -10.28 -12.18 1.60
N ALA A 284 -10.21 -11.15 0.76
CA ALA A 284 -8.97 -10.38 0.57
C ALA A 284 -8.52 -9.66 1.86
N GLY A 285 -9.46 -9.16 2.67
CA GLY A 285 -9.12 -8.60 3.99
C GLY A 285 -8.69 -9.62 5.02
N MET A 286 -9.23 -10.85 4.96
CA MET A 286 -8.76 -11.95 5.80
C MET A 286 -7.33 -12.38 5.45
N GLU A 287 -6.91 -12.28 4.19
CA GLU A 287 -5.50 -12.49 3.80
C GLU A 287 -4.58 -11.44 4.45
N ALA A 288 -4.99 -10.16 4.46
CA ALA A 288 -4.25 -9.11 5.17
C ALA A 288 -4.22 -9.36 6.69
N LEU A 289 -5.34 -9.76 7.28
CA LEU A 289 -5.43 -10.10 8.70
C LEU A 289 -4.56 -11.31 9.07
N HIS A 290 -4.47 -12.30 8.18
CA HIS A 290 -3.59 -13.46 8.35
C HIS A 290 -2.11 -13.07 8.34
N ILE A 291 -1.70 -12.10 7.51
CA ILE A 291 -0.33 -11.57 7.53
C ILE A 291 0.00 -10.96 8.90
N PHE A 292 -0.91 -10.17 9.51
CA PHE A 292 -0.72 -9.67 10.87
C PHE A 292 -0.66 -10.79 11.91
N ALA A 293 -1.54 -11.79 11.78
CA ALA A 293 -1.55 -12.95 12.68
C ALA A 293 -0.21 -13.73 12.66
N ARG A 294 0.39 -13.92 11.48
CA ARG A 294 1.71 -14.55 11.34
C ARG A 294 2.85 -13.74 11.99
N GLN A 295 2.63 -12.45 12.23
CA GLN A 295 3.56 -11.57 12.94
C GLN A 295 3.25 -11.47 14.44
N GLY A 296 2.28 -12.25 14.95
CA GLY A 296 1.82 -12.18 16.34
C GLY A 296 0.97 -10.94 16.66
N VAL A 297 0.49 -10.22 15.65
CA VAL A 297 -0.26 -8.97 15.83
C VAL A 297 -1.77 -9.19 15.69
N GLN A 298 -2.51 -8.81 16.74
CA GLN A 298 -3.97 -8.83 16.75
C GLN A 298 -4.56 -7.49 16.23
N ASN A 299 -4.79 -7.39 14.92
CA ASN A 299 -5.45 -6.21 14.34
C ASN A 299 -6.98 -6.23 14.55
N SER A 300 -7.40 -5.93 15.78
CA SER A 300 -8.81 -5.87 16.20
C SER A 300 -9.67 -4.89 15.38
N PRO A 301 -9.19 -3.66 15.05
CA PRO A 301 -9.94 -2.74 14.19
C PRO A 301 -10.29 -3.35 12.82
N LEU A 302 -9.33 -3.99 12.15
CA LEU A 302 -9.56 -4.61 10.84
C LEU A 302 -10.53 -5.78 10.94
N ARG A 303 -10.35 -6.68 11.93
CA ARG A 303 -11.26 -7.79 12.16
C ARG A 303 -12.69 -7.31 12.42
N ASN A 304 -12.86 -6.27 13.23
CA ASN A 304 -14.16 -5.71 13.54
C ASN A 304 -14.84 -5.11 12.29
N ALA A 305 -14.09 -4.42 11.43
CA ALA A 305 -14.63 -3.90 10.17
C ALA A 305 -15.06 -5.01 9.20
N LEU A 306 -14.31 -6.12 9.14
CA LEU A 306 -14.68 -7.31 8.36
C LEU A 306 -15.95 -7.98 8.89
N VAL A 307 -16.10 -8.07 10.21
CA VAL A 307 -17.31 -8.58 10.86
C VAL A 307 -18.51 -7.68 10.59
N GLN A 308 -18.36 -6.36 10.67
CA GLN A 308 -19.46 -5.42 10.39
C GLN A 308 -19.91 -5.50 8.93
N SER A 309 -18.97 -5.59 7.97
CA SER A 309 -19.30 -5.67 6.56
C SER A 309 -19.96 -7.01 6.16
N THR A 310 -19.48 -8.13 6.68
CA THR A 310 -19.84 -9.47 6.16
C THR A 310 -20.67 -10.32 7.12
N GLY A 311 -20.69 -9.98 8.41
CA GLY A 311 -21.28 -10.76 9.49
C GLY A 311 -20.26 -11.66 10.20
N ALA A 312 -20.46 -11.86 11.50
CA ALA A 312 -19.53 -12.62 12.36
C ALA A 312 -19.33 -14.06 11.90
N ASP A 313 -20.41 -14.77 11.55
CA ASP A 313 -20.35 -16.19 11.16
C ASP A 313 -19.47 -16.41 9.92
N ASN A 314 -19.56 -15.51 8.93
CA ASN A 314 -18.74 -15.60 7.72
C ASN A 314 -17.26 -15.41 8.04
N ILE A 315 -16.92 -14.42 8.88
CA ILE A 315 -15.54 -14.16 9.28
C ILE A 315 -14.99 -15.31 10.13
N GLN A 316 -15.79 -15.85 11.06
CA GLN A 316 -15.42 -17.03 11.84
C GLN A 316 -15.12 -18.24 10.95
N ASN A 317 -15.94 -18.49 9.93
CA ASN A 317 -15.72 -19.60 9.00
C ASN A 317 -14.45 -19.42 8.16
N LEU A 318 -14.19 -18.21 7.66
CA LEU A 318 -12.94 -17.90 6.96
C LEU A 318 -11.71 -18.03 7.88
N ALA A 319 -11.81 -17.54 9.12
CA ALA A 319 -10.75 -17.65 10.11
C ALA A 319 -10.45 -19.11 10.46
N ARG A 320 -11.48 -19.96 10.65
CA ARG A 320 -11.29 -21.40 10.91
C ARG A 320 -10.55 -22.11 9.78
N ALA A 321 -10.88 -21.78 8.53
CA ALA A 321 -10.19 -22.32 7.37
C ALA A 321 -8.70 -21.92 7.39
N ILE A 322 -8.40 -20.64 7.63
CA ILE A 322 -7.02 -20.14 7.74
C ILE A 322 -6.25 -20.83 8.86
N THR A 323 -6.83 -20.95 10.07
CA THR A 323 -6.16 -21.61 11.20
C THR A 323 -5.98 -23.11 11.01
N ALA A 324 -6.84 -23.75 10.21
CA ALA A 324 -6.69 -25.17 9.87
C ALA A 324 -5.61 -25.39 8.80
N GLU A 325 -5.42 -24.43 7.90
CA GLU A 325 -4.39 -24.46 6.85
C GLU A 325 -3.00 -24.06 7.39
N ASP A 326 -2.93 -23.12 8.33
CA ASP A 326 -1.68 -22.59 8.89
C ASP A 326 -1.51 -22.96 10.38
N SER A 327 -0.89 -24.11 10.62
CA SER A 327 -0.57 -24.59 11.98
C SER A 327 0.61 -23.86 12.64
N SER A 328 1.21 -22.86 11.98
CA SER A 328 2.34 -22.09 12.54
C SER A 328 1.89 -20.93 13.43
N LEU A 329 0.61 -20.59 13.40
CA LEU A 329 0.03 -19.53 14.23
C LEU A 329 0.02 -19.93 15.71
N GLU A 330 0.40 -19.01 16.59
CA GLU A 330 0.29 -19.21 18.04
C GLU A 330 -1.17 -19.47 18.45
N GLU A 331 -1.39 -20.27 19.50
CA GLU A 331 -2.72 -20.72 19.93
C GLU A 331 -3.63 -19.54 20.33
N ASN A 332 -3.07 -18.56 21.05
CA ASN A 332 -3.73 -17.30 21.43
C ASN A 332 -4.19 -16.50 20.19
N ILE A 333 -3.35 -16.38 19.16
CA ILE A 333 -3.63 -15.65 17.92
C ILE A 333 -4.66 -16.42 17.08
N SER A 334 -4.52 -17.74 16.97
CA SER A 334 -5.48 -18.61 16.27
C SER A 334 -6.87 -18.52 16.89
N HIS A 335 -6.95 -18.62 18.23
CA HIS A 335 -8.19 -18.46 18.97
C HIS A 335 -8.79 -17.08 18.76
N TRP A 336 -7.99 -16.01 18.86
CA TRP A 336 -8.44 -14.64 18.62
C TRP A 336 -8.91 -14.42 17.19
N LEU A 337 -8.22 -14.97 16.19
CA LEU A 337 -8.59 -14.81 14.78
C LEU A 337 -9.99 -15.38 14.54
N VAL A 338 -10.25 -16.59 15.06
CA VAL A 338 -11.55 -17.25 14.98
C VAL A 338 -12.60 -16.50 15.80
N THR A 339 -12.41 -16.37 17.10
CA THR A 339 -13.47 -15.92 18.02
C THR A 339 -13.61 -14.39 18.12
N GLY A 340 -12.52 -13.67 17.87
CA GLY A 340 -12.41 -12.23 18.11
C GLY A 340 -12.19 -11.86 19.56
N ARG A 341 -11.95 -12.85 20.40
CA ARG A 341 -11.69 -12.69 21.82
C ARG A 341 -10.31 -13.24 22.09
N GLU A 342 -9.58 -12.53 22.94
CA GLU A 342 -8.41 -13.12 23.56
C GLU A 342 -8.84 -14.42 24.23
N LEU A 343 -8.01 -15.45 24.09
CA LEU A 343 -8.18 -16.65 24.88
C LEU A 343 -8.15 -16.18 26.33
N GLU A 344 -9.27 -16.24 27.05
CA GLU A 344 -9.27 -15.96 28.49
C GLU A 344 -8.15 -16.81 29.06
N GLU A 345 -7.17 -16.18 29.71
CA GLU A 345 -6.12 -16.88 30.43
C GLU A 345 -6.79 -17.72 31.51
N ARG A 346 -7.29 -18.89 31.13
CA ARG A 346 -7.24 -20.06 31.99
C ARG A 346 -5.77 -20.14 32.34
N ARG A 347 -5.43 -19.68 33.54
CA ARG A 347 -4.19 -20.02 34.25
C ARG A 347 -4.19 -21.54 34.46
N THR A 348 -4.14 -22.30 33.37
CA THR A 348 -4.00 -23.73 33.39
C THR A 348 -2.53 -24.01 33.64
N THR A 349 -2.32 -24.88 34.61
CA THR A 349 -1.05 -25.42 35.06
C THR A 349 -0.11 -25.79 33.91
N GLU A 350 -0.65 -26.13 32.73
CA GLU A 350 0.08 -26.48 31.50
C GLU A 350 0.95 -25.35 30.91
N ALA A 351 0.54 -24.08 30.94
CA ALA A 351 1.37 -22.99 30.44
C ALA A 351 2.52 -22.66 31.42
N ILE A 352 2.25 -22.80 32.73
CA ILE A 352 3.27 -22.75 33.77
C ILE A 352 4.21 -23.95 33.66
N ASP A 353 3.70 -25.14 33.34
CA ASP A 353 4.49 -26.35 33.12
C ASP A 353 5.30 -26.29 31.82
N GLN A 354 4.80 -25.67 30.76
CA GLN A 354 5.57 -25.44 29.53
C GLN A 354 6.65 -24.38 29.72
N LEU A 355 6.35 -23.26 30.38
CA LEU A 355 7.36 -22.25 30.73
C LEU A 355 8.37 -22.80 31.74
N SER A 356 7.95 -23.61 32.71
CA SER A 356 8.87 -24.28 33.64
C SER A 356 9.68 -25.36 32.94
N SER A 357 9.09 -26.10 32.00
CA SER A 357 9.75 -27.13 31.20
C SER A 357 10.82 -26.52 30.28
N THR A 358 10.54 -25.41 29.60
CA THR A 358 11.51 -24.71 28.75
C THR A 358 12.65 -24.12 29.58
N ARG A 359 12.34 -23.52 30.74
CA ARG A 359 13.37 -23.04 31.69
C ARG A 359 14.20 -24.18 32.27
N LEU A 360 13.58 -25.32 32.56
CA LEU A 360 14.25 -26.52 33.05
C LEU A 360 15.19 -27.09 31.99
N ASP A 361 14.78 -27.13 30.72
CA ASP A 361 15.63 -27.54 29.61
C ASP A 361 16.81 -26.56 29.42
N GLU A 362 16.59 -25.26 29.62
CA GLU A 362 17.68 -24.25 29.64
C GLU A 362 18.66 -24.49 30.80
N TYR A 363 18.18 -24.77 32.01
CA TYR A 363 19.03 -25.10 33.15
C TYR A 363 19.81 -26.40 32.94
N ILE A 364 19.19 -27.42 32.33
CA ILE A 364 19.87 -28.65 31.94
C ILE A 364 20.95 -28.36 30.90
N GLY A 365 20.65 -27.53 29.89
CA GLY A 365 21.62 -27.08 28.90
C GLY A 365 22.82 -26.37 29.55
N ARG A 366 22.57 -25.44 30.47
CA ARG A 366 23.62 -24.72 31.21
C ARG A 366 24.46 -25.67 32.06
N LEU A 367 23.82 -26.61 32.76
CA LEU A 367 24.51 -27.64 33.54
C LEU A 367 25.40 -28.52 32.66
N LEU A 368 24.92 -28.94 31.49
CA LEU A 368 25.72 -29.71 30.54
C LEU A 368 26.93 -28.94 30.05
N VAL A 369 26.73 -27.67 29.64
CA VAL A 369 27.82 -26.79 29.19
C VAL A 369 28.87 -26.64 30.30
N SER A 370 28.47 -26.32 31.53
CA SER A 370 29.37 -26.20 32.67
C SER A 370 30.10 -27.51 33.00
N SER A 371 29.42 -28.65 32.90
CA SER A 371 30.00 -29.98 33.14
C SER A 371 30.97 -30.46 32.05
N SER A 372 30.91 -29.86 30.86
CA SER A 372 31.75 -30.20 29.70
C SER A 372 33.05 -29.41 29.62
N GLY A 373 33.20 -28.37 30.45
CA GLY A 373 34.40 -27.54 30.50
C GLY A 373 35.64 -28.28 31.05
N PRO A 374 36.85 -27.83 30.69
CA PRO A 374 38.11 -28.40 31.18
C PRO A 374 38.27 -28.27 32.70
N GLU A 375 37.68 -27.22 33.30
CA GLU A 375 37.63 -27.00 34.76
C GLU A 375 36.79 -28.05 35.49
N ALA A 376 35.80 -28.65 34.81
CA ALA A 376 34.93 -29.69 35.34
C ALA A 376 35.38 -31.11 34.95
N SER A 377 36.64 -31.26 34.53
CA SER A 377 37.23 -32.55 34.12
C SER A 377 37.63 -33.39 35.33
N SER A 378 36.83 -34.41 35.64
CA SER A 378 37.19 -35.41 36.66
C SER A 378 38.51 -36.12 36.34
N LYS A 379 38.83 -36.31 35.06
CA LYS A 379 40.12 -36.90 34.63
C LYS A 379 41.30 -36.01 35.00
N SER A 380 41.17 -34.70 34.84
CA SER A 380 42.23 -33.74 35.18
C SER A 380 42.47 -33.71 36.69
N LEU A 381 41.41 -33.78 37.49
CA LEU A 381 41.52 -33.87 38.96
C LEU A 381 42.10 -35.21 39.42
N THR A 382 41.71 -36.32 38.78
CA THR A 382 42.28 -37.64 39.08
C THR A 382 43.78 -37.66 38.79
N PHE A 383 44.18 -37.15 37.63
CA PHE A 383 45.60 -37.01 37.26
C PHE A 383 46.36 -36.08 38.22
N ALA A 384 45.74 -34.99 38.67
CA ALA A 384 46.35 -34.10 39.65
C ALA A 384 46.56 -34.79 41.01
N ALA A 385 45.59 -35.60 41.46
CA ALA A 385 45.70 -36.40 42.68
C ALA A 385 46.85 -37.42 42.59
N GLU A 386 46.93 -38.16 41.49
CA GLU A 386 47.99 -39.16 41.23
C GLU A 386 49.40 -38.52 41.28
N ARG A 387 49.55 -37.26 40.85
CA ARG A 387 50.85 -36.58 40.84
C ARG A 387 51.34 -36.10 42.20
N VAL A 388 50.43 -35.91 43.15
CA VAL A 388 50.77 -35.41 44.49
C VAL A 388 50.68 -36.49 45.56
N GLU A 389 50.20 -37.69 45.20
CA GLU A 389 49.99 -38.84 46.10
C GLU A 389 51.26 -39.22 46.89
N ASP A 390 52.42 -39.23 46.24
CA ASP A 390 53.70 -39.58 46.87
C ASP A 390 54.20 -38.55 47.89
N LEU A 391 53.76 -37.28 47.78
CA LEU A 391 54.22 -36.16 48.60
C LEU A 391 53.20 -35.74 49.67
N MET A 392 51.91 -35.88 49.34
CA MET A 392 50.76 -35.34 50.10
C MET A 392 49.58 -36.33 50.01
N PRO A 393 49.65 -37.49 50.69
CA PRO A 393 48.69 -38.59 50.51
C PRO A 393 47.28 -38.26 51.01
N GLU A 394 47.15 -37.45 52.07
CA GLU A 394 45.84 -37.06 52.61
C GLU A 394 45.11 -36.11 51.65
N GLU A 395 45.82 -35.14 51.08
CA GLU A 395 45.29 -34.20 50.09
C GLU A 395 44.98 -34.90 48.77
N ALA A 396 45.83 -35.83 48.32
CA ALA A 396 45.57 -36.65 47.15
C ALA A 396 44.27 -37.47 47.29
N ALA A 397 44.02 -38.05 48.48
CA ALA A 397 42.78 -38.76 48.76
C ALA A 397 41.55 -37.83 48.69
N ILE A 398 41.63 -36.61 49.22
CA ILE A 398 40.55 -35.61 49.15
C ILE A 398 40.27 -35.22 47.69
N VAL A 399 41.31 -34.95 46.89
CA VAL A 399 41.17 -34.58 45.48
C VAL A 399 40.61 -35.73 44.65
N SER A 400 41.05 -36.96 44.91
CA SER A 400 40.52 -38.18 44.26
C SER A 400 39.04 -38.41 44.58
N MET A 401 38.64 -38.22 45.84
CA MET A 401 37.22 -38.26 46.23
C MET A 401 36.39 -37.16 45.55
N ALA A 402 36.92 -35.95 45.42
CA ALA A 402 36.26 -34.86 44.70
C ALA A 402 36.13 -35.18 43.20
N ALA A 403 37.16 -35.77 42.58
CA ALA A 403 37.16 -36.21 41.19
C ALA A 403 36.09 -37.29 40.94
N ALA A 404 35.97 -38.27 41.85
CA ALA A 404 34.94 -39.31 41.76
C ALA A 404 33.52 -38.73 41.88
N ARG A 405 33.28 -37.80 42.82
CA ARG A 405 31.99 -37.11 42.95
C ARG A 405 31.66 -36.27 41.71
N LEU A 406 32.63 -35.56 41.15
CA LEU A 406 32.45 -34.79 39.93
C LEU A 406 32.13 -35.69 38.73
N ALA A 407 32.77 -36.85 38.62
CA ALA A 407 32.45 -37.84 37.59
C ALA A 407 30.98 -38.31 37.70
N GLN A 408 30.50 -38.53 38.93
CA GLN A 408 29.12 -38.91 39.20
C GLN A 408 28.12 -37.80 38.83
N VAL A 409 28.43 -36.54 39.18
CA VAL A 409 27.61 -35.37 38.78
C VAL A 409 27.55 -35.24 37.26
N ASN A 410 28.67 -35.39 36.56
CA ASN A 410 28.72 -35.34 35.10
C ASN A 410 27.92 -36.49 34.47
N GLN A 411 27.93 -37.68 35.07
CA GLN A 411 27.11 -38.81 34.63
C GLN A 411 25.61 -38.52 34.78
N TRP A 412 25.19 -37.94 35.92
CA TRP A 412 23.79 -37.57 36.15
C TRP A 412 23.33 -36.43 35.25
N ALA A 413 24.16 -35.40 35.03
CA ALA A 413 23.84 -34.32 34.09
C ALA A 413 23.57 -34.87 32.69
N ARG A 414 24.41 -35.79 32.20
CA ARG A 414 24.21 -36.46 30.89
C ARG A 414 22.98 -37.38 30.89
N ALA A 415 22.68 -38.06 31.99
CA ALA A 415 21.49 -38.90 32.09
C ALA A 415 20.20 -38.07 32.03
N ILE A 416 20.15 -36.94 32.75
CA ILE A 416 19.03 -35.99 32.74
C ILE A 416 18.87 -35.34 31.36
N ALA A 417 19.98 -34.97 30.72
CA ALA A 417 19.93 -34.40 29.38
C ALA A 417 19.37 -35.40 28.35
N ARG A 418 19.82 -36.66 28.39
CA ARG A 418 19.30 -37.71 27.50
C ARG A 418 17.82 -37.99 27.69
N SER A 419 17.31 -38.00 28.94
CA SER A 419 15.88 -38.22 29.18
C SER A 419 14.99 -37.08 28.65
N ARG A 420 15.59 -35.91 28.39
CA ARG A 420 14.94 -34.71 27.86
C ARG A 420 15.31 -34.40 26.42
N TYR A 421 16.06 -35.29 25.76
CA TYR A 421 16.57 -35.11 24.40
C TYR A 421 17.41 -33.83 24.23
N VAL A 422 18.13 -33.41 25.27
CA VAL A 422 19.04 -32.25 25.22
C VAL A 422 20.45 -32.71 24.86
N GLU A 423 21.03 -32.11 23.82
CA GLU A 423 22.35 -32.43 23.30
C GLU A 423 23.19 -31.16 23.13
N LEU A 424 24.50 -31.27 23.34
CA LEU A 424 25.44 -30.17 23.10
C LEU A 424 25.72 -30.02 21.60
N VAL A 425 25.96 -28.79 21.16
CA VAL A 425 26.39 -28.48 19.80
C VAL A 425 27.61 -27.58 19.79
N GLY A 426 28.57 -27.97 18.94
CA GLY A 426 29.92 -27.39 18.88
C GLY A 426 30.79 -27.90 20.02
N GLU A 427 31.97 -28.43 19.72
CA GLU A 427 32.96 -28.70 20.77
C GLU A 427 33.80 -27.45 21.03
N ARG A 428 34.16 -27.21 22.29
CA ARG A 428 35.02 -26.07 22.66
C ARG A 428 36.35 -26.20 21.92
N GLY A 429 36.72 -25.14 21.19
CA GLY A 429 37.93 -25.11 20.36
C GLY A 429 37.71 -25.46 18.88
N ASP A 430 36.53 -25.97 18.50
CA ASP A 430 36.21 -26.24 17.10
C ASP A 430 36.15 -24.94 16.28
N THR A 431 36.59 -25.03 15.02
CA THR A 431 36.42 -23.95 14.04
C THR A 431 35.20 -24.24 13.19
N ILE A 432 34.17 -23.41 13.33
CA ILE A 432 32.88 -23.54 12.63
C ILE A 432 32.59 -22.30 11.80
N SER A 433 31.62 -22.40 10.89
CA SER A 433 31.16 -21.25 10.09
C SER A 433 30.09 -20.48 10.86
N TYR A 434 30.23 -19.16 10.97
CA TYR A 434 29.34 -18.30 11.76
C TYR A 434 27.93 -18.23 11.17
N ASP A 435 26.92 -18.56 11.97
CA ASP A 435 25.51 -18.39 11.68
C ASP A 435 24.84 -17.67 12.87
N PRO A 436 24.32 -16.44 12.72
CA PRO A 436 23.71 -15.67 13.80
C PRO A 436 22.42 -16.31 14.36
N ALA A 437 21.81 -17.25 13.64
CA ALA A 437 20.66 -18.00 14.13
C ALA A 437 21.01 -18.89 15.34
N ILE A 438 22.22 -19.45 15.35
CA ILE A 438 22.65 -20.45 16.35
C ILE A 438 23.89 -20.04 17.15
N HIS A 439 24.63 -19.02 16.70
CA HIS A 439 25.84 -18.52 17.37
C HIS A 439 25.63 -17.13 17.97
N GLN A 440 26.39 -16.84 19.02
CA GLN A 440 26.52 -15.55 19.68
C GLN A 440 28.01 -15.16 19.70
N GLY A 441 28.35 -14.00 19.15
CA GLY A 441 29.72 -13.49 19.08
C GLY A 441 29.72 -11.98 18.84
N ASP A 442 30.88 -11.39 18.61
CA ASP A 442 31.04 -9.94 18.43
C ASP A 442 30.21 -9.38 17.25
N ASP A 443 29.68 -8.16 17.40
CA ASP A 443 28.82 -7.47 16.42
C ASP A 443 29.47 -7.27 15.03
N LYS A 444 30.78 -7.52 14.90
CA LYS A 444 31.55 -7.37 13.65
C LYS A 444 31.61 -8.65 12.82
N LEU A 445 31.10 -9.78 13.32
CA LEU A 445 31.14 -11.06 12.62
C LEU A 445 30.15 -11.08 11.45
N THR A 446 30.63 -11.53 10.28
CA THR A 446 29.79 -11.71 9.09
C THR A 446 29.36 -13.17 8.92
N ILE A 447 28.17 -13.40 8.37
CA ILE A 447 27.65 -14.75 8.10
C ILE A 447 28.66 -15.50 7.22
N GLY A 448 29.04 -16.70 7.64
CA GLY A 448 30.02 -17.54 6.93
C GLY A 448 31.46 -17.44 7.43
N SER A 449 31.81 -16.44 8.26
CA SER A 449 33.15 -16.30 8.85
C SER A 449 33.56 -17.56 9.61
N LYS A 450 34.84 -17.95 9.52
CA LYS A 450 35.38 -19.02 10.37
C LYS A 450 35.60 -18.48 11.77
N VAL A 451 34.95 -19.09 12.75
CA VAL A 451 34.98 -18.67 14.16
C VAL A 451 35.26 -19.88 15.06
N ARG A 452 35.91 -19.64 16.19
CA ARG A 452 36.22 -20.67 17.18
C ARG A 452 35.13 -20.72 18.25
N VAL A 453 34.72 -21.93 18.61
CA VAL A 453 33.78 -22.15 19.72
C VAL A 453 34.46 -21.90 21.06
N VAL A 454 33.95 -20.90 21.79
CA VAL A 454 34.35 -20.58 23.18
C VAL A 454 33.52 -21.37 24.17
N THR A 455 32.20 -21.38 23.97
CA THR A 455 31.26 -22.11 24.82
C THR A 455 30.28 -22.90 23.95
N PRO A 456 30.18 -24.23 24.12
CA PRO A 456 29.19 -25.04 23.43
C PRO A 456 27.76 -24.53 23.63
N GLY A 457 26.92 -24.69 22.61
CA GLY A 457 25.48 -24.48 22.70
C GLY A 457 24.74 -25.77 23.07
N ALA A 458 23.41 -25.69 23.13
CA ALA A 458 22.56 -26.85 23.41
C ALA A 458 21.28 -26.83 22.56
N PHE A 459 20.85 -27.99 22.09
CA PHE A 459 19.59 -28.19 21.37
C PHE A 459 18.73 -29.27 22.03
N ARG A 460 17.41 -29.17 21.83
CA ARG A 460 16.46 -30.27 22.06
C ARG A 460 16.19 -31.00 20.75
N SER A 461 16.43 -32.30 20.70
CA SER A 461 16.31 -33.16 19.51
C SER A 461 15.30 -34.30 19.72
N GLU A 462 14.02 -33.96 19.84
CA GLU A 462 12.96 -34.98 19.96
C GLU A 462 12.72 -35.74 18.64
N PRO A 463 12.53 -37.07 18.67
CA PRO A 463 12.20 -37.85 17.48
C PRO A 463 10.95 -37.33 16.78
N GLY A 464 11.06 -37.01 15.48
CA GLY A 464 9.93 -36.52 14.67
C GLY A 464 9.60 -35.03 14.80
N ARG A 465 10.42 -34.25 15.53
CA ARG A 465 10.28 -32.79 15.65
C ARG A 465 11.55 -32.06 15.21
N PRO A 466 11.45 -30.83 14.68
CA PRO A 466 12.62 -30.03 14.35
C PRO A 466 13.43 -29.70 15.62
N LYS A 467 14.76 -29.61 15.48
CA LYS A 467 15.65 -29.28 16.60
C LYS A 467 15.34 -27.88 17.11
N MET A 468 15.13 -27.75 18.42
CA MET A 468 14.90 -26.46 19.08
C MET A 468 16.20 -26.00 19.76
N LEU A 469 16.65 -24.80 19.44
CA LEU A 469 17.81 -24.19 20.08
C LEU A 469 17.46 -23.79 21.51
N ILE A 470 18.23 -24.29 22.49
CA ILE A 470 18.07 -23.95 23.91
C ILE A 470 19.10 -22.89 24.30
N LEU A 471 20.36 -23.09 23.90
CA LEU A 471 21.46 -22.17 24.18
C LEU A 471 22.28 -21.96 22.91
N LYS A 472 22.54 -20.69 22.58
CA LYS A 472 23.45 -20.32 21.49
C LYS A 472 24.88 -20.75 21.80
N VAL A 473 25.62 -21.10 20.76
CA VAL A 473 27.06 -21.35 20.86
C VAL A 473 27.78 -20.01 20.95
N GLU A 474 28.61 -19.80 21.97
CA GLU A 474 29.44 -18.60 22.04
C GLU A 474 30.70 -18.81 21.21
N VAL A 475 31.01 -17.86 20.35
CA VAL A 475 32.10 -17.94 19.39
C VAL A 475 32.95 -16.67 19.36
N SER A 476 34.24 -16.83 19.06
CA SER A 476 35.19 -15.74 18.85
C SER A 476 35.85 -15.88 17.47
N GLU A 477 36.47 -14.82 16.95
CA GLU A 477 37.33 -14.90 15.76
C GLU A 477 38.48 -15.91 15.92
#